data_AF-A0AAJ0TE36-F1
#
_entry.id   AF-A0AAJ0TE36-F1
#
_cell.length_a   1.000
_cell.length_b   1.000
_cell.length_c   1.000
_cell.angle_alpha   90.00
_cell.angle_beta   90.00
_cell.angle_gamma   90.00
#
_symmetry.space_group_name_H-M   'P 1'
#
loop_
_entity.id
_entity.type
_entity.pdbx_description
1 polymer ?
#
loop_
_entity_poly.entity_id
_entity_poly.type
_entity_poly.pdbx_seq_one_letter_code
_entity_poly.pdbx_strand_id
1 'polypeptide(L)'
;MSGASGFLSDVDIREAIKAGKLQITPFKDERLGSWTYDVELGNIFKTPQYNSIKFIDPRLHHPDNMFHVVELKDDEEFVLHPHRFVLASTKEYIKLSDEVVSLLEGRSSFARWGIVPHVQAGIGEPGWEGQYTLEILNMNEVPVILRPGDVIAQLYFAKFITPSEKPYYKKEKSKYQGQVGPTASKLFIDFKKQ
;
A
#
# COMPACT_ATOMS: atom_id res chain seq x y z
N MET A 1 -9.92 32.17 -0.73
CA MET A 1 -10.11 31.36 -1.96
C MET A 1 -10.76 30.06 -1.54
N SER A 2 -12.02 29.83 -1.91
CA SER A 2 -12.71 28.57 -1.64
C SER A 2 -12.14 27.49 -2.57
N GLY A 3 -11.10 26.78 -2.14
CA GLY A 3 -10.67 25.57 -2.82
C GLY A 3 -11.74 24.49 -2.60
N ALA A 4 -12.36 23.99 -3.68
CA ALA A 4 -13.23 22.83 -3.56
C ALA A 4 -12.44 21.63 -3.04
N SER A 5 -13.00 20.90 -2.09
CA SER A 5 -12.53 19.57 -1.68
C SER A 5 -13.32 18.50 -2.42
N GLY A 6 -12.68 17.39 -2.74
CA GLY A 6 -13.33 16.26 -3.40
C GLY A 6 -12.33 15.22 -3.88
N PHE A 7 -12.86 14.15 -4.45
CA PHE A 7 -12.07 13.18 -5.19
C PHE A 7 -11.51 13.81 -6.47
N LEU A 8 -10.30 13.40 -6.84
CA LEU A 8 -9.62 13.86 -8.04
C LEU A 8 -10.01 12.97 -9.23
N SER A 9 -10.53 13.58 -10.29
CA SER A 9 -10.67 12.92 -11.60
C SER A 9 -9.29 12.64 -12.23
N ASP A 10 -9.27 11.93 -13.34
CA ASP A 10 -8.08 11.77 -14.19
C ASP A 10 -7.42 13.12 -14.55
N VAL A 11 -8.21 14.12 -14.92
CA VAL A 11 -7.74 15.49 -15.20
C VAL A 11 -7.11 16.10 -13.95
N ASP A 12 -7.78 16.03 -12.81
CA ASP A 12 -7.29 16.61 -11.55
C ASP A 12 -6.02 15.89 -11.05
N ILE A 13 -5.91 14.57 -11.23
CA ILE A 13 -4.71 13.78 -10.90
C ILE A 13 -3.52 14.29 -11.73
N ARG A 14 -3.70 14.51 -13.04
CA ARG A 14 -2.65 15.06 -13.91
C ARG A 14 -2.24 16.46 -13.49
N GLU A 15 -3.20 17.30 -13.15
CA GLU A 15 -2.93 18.66 -12.66
C GLU A 15 -2.20 18.64 -11.33
N ALA A 16 -2.60 17.76 -10.39
CA ALA A 16 -1.91 17.58 -9.11
C ALA A 16 -0.47 17.11 -9.29
N ILE A 17 -0.21 16.22 -10.26
CA ILE A 17 1.15 15.78 -10.62
C ILE A 17 1.97 16.94 -11.18
N LYS A 18 1.42 17.66 -12.17
CA LYS A 18 2.09 18.82 -12.78
C LYS A 18 2.40 19.92 -11.76
N ALA A 19 1.52 20.13 -10.79
CA ALA A 19 1.69 21.10 -9.72
C ALA A 19 2.63 20.62 -8.57
N GLY A 20 3.16 19.40 -8.65
CA GLY A 20 4.01 18.81 -7.60
C GLY A 20 3.27 18.50 -6.29
N LYS A 21 1.94 18.40 -6.34
CA LYS A 21 1.07 18.11 -5.20
C LYS A 21 0.87 16.61 -4.98
N LEU A 22 1.08 15.83 -6.03
CA LEU A 22 1.08 14.38 -6.06
C LEU A 22 2.29 13.96 -6.89
N GLN A 23 2.98 12.91 -6.47
CA GLN A 23 3.98 12.25 -7.29
C GLN A 23 3.73 10.73 -7.23
N ILE A 24 3.80 10.10 -8.40
CA ILE A 24 3.70 8.66 -8.58
C ILE A 24 4.95 8.24 -9.36
N THR A 25 5.70 7.26 -8.87
CA THR A 25 6.97 6.87 -9.50
C THR A 25 7.13 5.35 -9.49
N PRO A 26 7.13 4.67 -10.65
CA PRO A 26 6.90 5.23 -12.00
C PRO A 26 5.44 5.65 -12.23
N PHE A 27 5.23 6.71 -13.00
CA PHE A 27 3.91 7.07 -13.54
C PHE A 27 3.80 6.58 -14.98
N LYS A 28 2.70 5.88 -15.28
CA LYS A 28 2.38 5.33 -16.60
C LYS A 28 0.99 5.81 -17.00
N ASP A 29 0.88 6.46 -18.16
CA ASP A 29 -0.38 7.07 -18.61
C ASP A 29 -1.49 6.02 -18.79
N GLU A 30 -1.14 4.82 -19.24
CA GLU A 30 -2.03 3.69 -19.45
C GLU A 30 -2.61 3.10 -18.15
N ARG A 31 -2.09 3.52 -16.98
CA ARG A 31 -2.60 3.12 -15.65
C ARG A 31 -3.58 4.13 -15.06
N LEU A 32 -3.74 5.29 -15.67
CA LEU A 32 -4.70 6.29 -15.23
C LEU A 32 -6.10 5.92 -15.76
N GLY A 33 -7.00 5.55 -14.85
CA GLY A 33 -8.44 5.43 -15.10
C GLY A 33 -9.15 6.78 -14.97
N SER A 34 -10.48 6.81 -15.01
CA SER A 34 -11.27 8.05 -14.98
C SER A 34 -11.16 8.88 -13.69
N TRP A 35 -10.77 8.27 -12.58
CA TRP A 35 -10.55 8.92 -11.29
C TRP A 35 -9.63 8.12 -10.36
N THR A 36 -9.04 7.04 -10.87
CA THR A 36 -8.17 6.14 -10.13
C THR A 36 -6.87 5.94 -10.90
N TYR A 37 -5.83 5.52 -10.19
CA TYR A 37 -4.56 5.10 -10.78
C TYR A 37 -4.29 3.65 -10.38
N ASP A 38 -4.25 2.76 -11.36
CA ASP A 38 -3.95 1.34 -11.20
C ASP A 38 -2.47 1.16 -10.77
N VAL A 39 -2.21 0.37 -9.72
CA VAL A 39 -0.86 0.11 -9.19
C VAL A 39 -0.44 -1.34 -9.36
N GLU A 40 0.85 -1.55 -9.62
CA GLU A 40 1.44 -2.85 -9.92
C GLU A 40 1.99 -3.52 -8.66
N LEU A 41 1.91 -4.84 -8.60
CA LEU A 41 2.47 -5.67 -7.54
C LEU A 41 4.00 -5.70 -7.63
N GLY A 42 4.68 -5.41 -6.52
CA GLY A 42 6.13 -5.53 -6.37
C GLY A 42 6.61 -6.98 -6.42
N ASN A 43 7.93 -7.16 -6.42
CA ASN A 43 8.56 -8.48 -6.52
C ASN A 43 9.00 -9.09 -5.19
N ILE A 44 8.82 -8.37 -4.07
CA ILE A 44 9.19 -8.82 -2.73
C ILE A 44 7.94 -9.21 -1.96
N PHE A 45 7.94 -10.43 -1.43
CA PHE A 45 6.90 -11.00 -0.60
C PHE A 45 7.47 -11.38 0.77
N LYS A 46 6.69 -11.19 1.82
CA LYS A 46 7.00 -11.65 3.18
C LYS A 46 5.92 -12.62 3.64
N THR A 47 6.30 -13.89 3.73
CA THR A 47 5.40 -14.98 4.13
C THR A 47 5.54 -15.27 5.63
N PRO A 48 4.45 -15.29 6.41
CA PRO A 48 4.55 -15.66 7.83
C PRO A 48 5.12 -17.07 8.00
N GLN A 49 6.09 -17.23 8.89
CA GLN A 49 6.67 -18.53 9.25
C GLN A 49 5.76 -19.26 10.24
N TYR A 50 4.57 -19.69 9.79
CA TYR A 50 3.51 -20.23 10.65
C TYR A 50 3.96 -21.36 11.60
N ASN A 51 4.90 -22.22 11.17
CA ASN A 51 5.41 -23.32 12.00
C ASN A 51 6.28 -22.85 13.18
N SER A 52 6.85 -21.65 13.08
CA SER A 52 7.72 -21.08 14.11
C SER A 52 7.00 -20.06 15.01
N ILE A 53 5.76 -19.67 14.67
CA ILE A 53 4.97 -18.67 15.39
C ILE A 53 3.94 -19.39 16.28
N LYS A 54 4.15 -19.34 17.61
CA LYS A 54 3.16 -19.87 18.56
C LYS A 54 1.92 -18.99 18.70
N PHE A 55 2.15 -17.68 18.77
CA PHE A 55 1.13 -16.63 18.84
C PHE A 55 1.76 -15.29 18.44
N ILE A 56 0.92 -14.29 18.21
CA ILE A 56 1.35 -12.90 17.95
C ILE A 56 0.87 -12.05 19.12
N ASP A 57 1.80 -11.48 19.89
CA ASP A 57 1.54 -10.36 20.80
C ASP A 57 2.01 -9.07 20.12
N PRO A 58 1.10 -8.24 19.58
CA PRO A 58 1.47 -7.04 18.83
C PRO A 58 2.19 -5.96 19.66
N ARG A 59 2.17 -6.07 21.00
CA ARG A 59 2.86 -5.13 21.90
C ARG A 59 4.31 -5.52 22.15
N LEU A 60 4.61 -6.82 22.11
CA LEU A 60 5.91 -7.37 22.49
C LEU A 60 6.71 -7.90 21.30
N HIS A 61 6.05 -8.44 20.28
CA HIS A 61 6.75 -9.10 19.18
C HIS A 61 7.27 -8.11 18.15
N HIS A 62 8.55 -8.28 17.81
CA HIS A 62 9.18 -7.66 16.65
C HIS A 62 9.00 -8.58 15.44
N PRO A 63 8.23 -8.16 14.41
CA PRO A 63 7.82 -9.08 13.37
C PRO A 63 8.90 -9.41 12.34
N ASP A 64 10.04 -8.72 12.32
CA ASP A 64 11.06 -8.89 11.26
C ASP A 64 11.57 -10.33 11.13
N ASN A 65 11.65 -11.08 12.24
CA ASN A 65 12.07 -12.49 12.24
C ASN A 65 10.89 -13.47 12.09
N MET A 66 9.66 -12.98 11.97
CA MET A 66 8.45 -13.81 11.83
C MET A 66 8.11 -14.09 10.37
N PHE A 67 8.79 -13.45 9.42
CA PHE A 67 8.55 -13.59 7.99
C PHE A 67 9.73 -14.27 7.29
N HIS A 68 9.45 -15.10 6.30
CA HIS A 68 10.39 -15.50 5.29
C HIS A 68 10.25 -14.55 4.10
N VAL A 69 11.37 -14.02 3.60
CA VAL A 69 11.38 -13.09 2.46
C VAL A 69 11.55 -13.90 1.18
N VAL A 70 10.66 -13.68 0.22
CA VAL A 70 10.74 -14.23 -1.13
C VAL A 70 10.89 -13.04 -2.07
N GLU A 71 11.99 -12.99 -2.81
CA GLU A 71 12.22 -12.02 -3.88
C GLU A 71 12.15 -12.75 -5.21
N LEU A 72 11.25 -12.30 -6.08
CA LEU A 72 11.02 -12.89 -7.39
C LEU A 72 11.69 -12.08 -8.49
N LYS A 73 12.08 -12.76 -9.56
CA LYS A 73 12.36 -12.14 -10.87
C LYS A 73 11.03 -11.84 -11.59
N ASP A 74 11.08 -10.99 -12.61
CA ASP A 74 9.89 -10.55 -13.34
C ASP A 74 9.11 -11.69 -14.04
N ASP A 75 9.77 -12.81 -14.35
CA ASP A 75 9.17 -14.00 -14.98
C ASP A 75 8.80 -15.11 -13.98
N GLU A 76 9.03 -14.89 -12.68
CA GLU A 76 8.72 -15.87 -11.63
C GLU A 76 7.33 -15.66 -11.04
N GLU A 77 6.82 -16.73 -10.43
CA GLU A 77 5.45 -16.80 -9.93
C GLU A 77 5.42 -16.98 -8.41
N PHE A 78 4.53 -16.26 -7.75
CA PHE A 78 4.21 -16.46 -6.34
C PHE A 78 2.90 -17.25 -6.22
N VAL A 79 2.95 -18.46 -5.68
CA VAL A 79 1.74 -19.25 -5.40
C VAL A 79 1.18 -18.89 -4.03
N LEU A 80 0.10 -18.10 -4.02
CA LEU A 80 -0.62 -17.78 -2.80
C LEU A 80 -1.63 -18.89 -2.47
N HIS A 81 -1.27 -19.73 -1.50
CA HIS A 81 -2.10 -20.85 -1.05
C HIS A 81 -3.44 -20.41 -0.42
N PRO A 82 -4.45 -21.30 -0.40
CA PRO A 82 -5.74 -21.08 0.26
C PRO A 82 -5.60 -20.53 1.67
N HIS A 83 -6.41 -19.52 2.01
CA HIS A 83 -6.50 -18.93 3.36
C HIS A 83 -5.18 -18.40 3.92
N ARG A 84 -4.18 -18.14 3.04
CA ARG A 84 -2.89 -17.59 3.45
C ARG A 84 -2.84 -16.08 3.26
N PHE A 85 -2.11 -15.48 4.19
CA PHE A 85 -1.79 -14.07 4.23
C PHE A 85 -0.31 -13.87 3.85
N VAL A 86 -0.03 -12.84 3.06
CA VAL A 86 1.33 -12.42 2.71
C VAL A 86 1.41 -10.90 2.73
N LEU A 87 2.57 -10.35 3.10
CA LEU A 87 2.84 -8.94 2.83
C LEU A 87 3.57 -8.81 1.49
N ALA A 88 3.12 -7.88 0.66
CA ALA A 88 3.83 -7.44 -0.54
C ALA A 88 3.87 -5.91 -0.56
N SER A 89 4.27 -5.30 -1.66
CA SER A 89 4.14 -3.86 -1.84
C SER A 89 3.72 -3.50 -3.25
N THR A 90 3.29 -2.25 -3.45
CA THR A 90 3.22 -1.68 -4.80
C THR A 90 4.63 -1.53 -5.39
N LYS A 91 4.74 -1.54 -6.72
CA LYS A 91 5.95 -1.09 -7.43
C LYS A 91 6.08 0.43 -7.33
N GLU A 92 4.95 1.14 -7.41
CA GLU A 92 4.91 2.59 -7.40
C GLU A 92 5.18 3.15 -6.01
N TYR A 93 6.08 4.12 -5.98
CA TYR A 93 6.31 5.03 -4.87
C TYR A 93 5.42 6.25 -5.02
N ILE A 94 4.64 6.57 -3.99
CA ILE A 94 3.70 7.67 -3.95
C ILE A 94 4.23 8.73 -3.00
N LYS A 95 4.10 10.00 -3.36
CA LYS A 95 4.38 11.14 -2.46
C LYS A 95 3.24 12.14 -2.55
N LEU A 96 2.70 12.49 -1.40
CA LEU A 96 1.53 13.36 -1.26
C LEU A 96 1.93 14.68 -0.64
N SER A 97 1.35 15.78 -1.13
CA SER A 97 1.43 17.06 -0.43
C SER A 97 0.54 17.09 0.82
N ASP A 98 0.70 18.14 1.63
CA ASP A 98 0.02 18.32 2.92
C ASP A 98 -1.52 18.49 2.78
N GLU A 99 -2.05 18.62 1.56
CA GLU A 99 -3.48 18.76 1.27
C GLU A 99 -4.09 17.58 0.50
N VAL A 100 -3.28 16.57 0.12
CA VAL A 100 -3.75 15.42 -0.66
C VAL A 100 -3.73 14.16 0.20
N VAL A 101 -4.82 13.41 0.17
CA VAL A 101 -4.91 12.05 0.72
C VAL A 101 -5.06 11.06 -0.42
N SER A 102 -4.57 9.84 -0.23
CA SER A 102 -4.83 8.74 -1.15
C SER A 102 -5.43 7.54 -0.42
N LEU A 103 -6.23 6.78 -1.14
CA LEU A 103 -6.89 5.58 -0.67
C LEU A 103 -6.63 4.46 -1.67
N LEU A 104 -6.08 3.36 -1.17
CA LEU A 104 -5.83 2.13 -1.87
C LEU A 104 -7.07 1.25 -1.78
N GLU A 105 -7.50 0.73 -2.93
CA GLU A 105 -8.55 -0.27 -3.01
C GLU A 105 -8.19 -1.44 -3.90
N GLY A 106 -8.86 -2.56 -3.66
CA GLY A 106 -8.76 -3.71 -4.55
C GLY A 106 -9.40 -3.44 -5.91
N ARG A 107 -8.96 -4.20 -6.91
CA ARG A 107 -9.62 -4.22 -8.21
C ARG A 107 -10.73 -5.25 -8.22
N SER A 108 -11.85 -4.92 -8.87
CA SER A 108 -13.00 -5.83 -8.97
C SER A 108 -12.61 -7.18 -9.58
N SER A 109 -11.66 -7.21 -10.52
CA SER A 109 -11.17 -8.44 -11.13
C SER A 109 -10.52 -9.40 -10.13
N PHE A 110 -9.65 -8.91 -9.24
CA PHE A 110 -9.04 -9.75 -8.19
C PHE A 110 -10.05 -10.12 -7.10
N ALA A 111 -10.93 -9.19 -6.73
CA ALA A 111 -11.98 -9.46 -5.75
C ALA A 111 -12.92 -10.59 -6.21
N ARG A 112 -13.24 -10.67 -7.50
CA ARG A 112 -14.06 -11.76 -8.09
C ARG A 112 -13.34 -13.11 -8.11
N TRP A 113 -12.02 -13.09 -8.00
CA TRP A 113 -11.20 -14.28 -7.79
C TRP A 113 -10.90 -14.53 -6.31
N GLY A 114 -11.63 -13.92 -5.36
CA GLY A 114 -11.44 -14.14 -3.93
C GLY A 114 -10.09 -13.64 -3.39
N ILE A 115 -9.41 -12.73 -4.10
CA ILE A 115 -8.17 -12.11 -3.64
C ILE A 115 -8.46 -10.72 -3.06
N VAL A 116 -8.03 -10.53 -1.83
CA VAL A 116 -8.10 -9.27 -1.10
C VAL A 116 -6.70 -8.68 -1.05
N PRO A 117 -6.39 -7.59 -1.77
CA PRO A 117 -5.03 -7.07 -1.85
C PRO A 117 -4.63 -6.19 -0.64
N HIS A 118 -5.62 -5.66 0.09
CA HIS A 118 -5.43 -4.95 1.35
C HIS A 118 -6.63 -5.21 2.25
N VAL A 119 -6.43 -5.25 3.57
CA VAL A 119 -7.50 -5.62 4.51
C VAL A 119 -8.12 -4.40 5.17
N GLN A 120 -7.31 -3.47 5.69
CA GLN A 120 -7.84 -2.35 6.49
C GLN A 120 -7.10 -1.01 6.35
N ALA A 121 -5.80 -0.99 6.06
CA ALA A 121 -4.96 0.19 6.23
C ALA A 121 -4.53 0.88 4.91
N GLY A 122 -5.43 0.95 3.92
CA GLY A 122 -5.14 1.52 2.60
C GLY A 122 -5.02 3.04 2.51
N ILE A 123 -4.77 3.79 3.60
CA ILE A 123 -4.78 5.27 3.57
C ILE A 123 -3.35 5.84 3.54
N GLY A 124 -3.04 6.60 2.49
CA GLY A 124 -1.88 7.49 2.44
C GLY A 124 -2.26 8.87 2.95
N GLU A 125 -1.82 9.19 4.17
CA GLU A 125 -2.12 10.46 4.84
C GLU A 125 -1.45 11.67 4.16
N PRO A 126 -1.96 12.90 4.33
CA PRO A 126 -1.30 14.10 3.79
C PRO A 126 0.16 14.22 4.23
N GLY A 127 1.05 14.48 3.28
CA GLY A 127 2.50 14.51 3.49
C GLY A 127 3.18 13.13 3.61
N TRP A 128 2.44 12.03 3.46
CA TRP A 128 3.03 10.69 3.41
C TRP A 128 3.76 10.46 2.08
N GLU A 129 4.86 9.71 2.15
CA GLU A 129 5.49 9.13 0.97
C GLU A 129 5.97 7.69 1.21
N GLY A 130 5.96 6.87 0.17
CA GLY A 130 6.36 5.47 0.24
C GLY A 130 5.73 4.59 -0.84
N GLN A 131 6.15 3.33 -0.88
CA GLN A 131 5.37 2.26 -1.50
C GLN A 131 4.29 1.79 -0.52
N TYR A 132 3.11 1.45 -1.02
CA TYR A 132 2.08 0.85 -0.18
C TYR A 132 2.48 -0.57 0.18
N THR A 133 2.47 -0.92 1.47
CA THR A 133 2.49 -2.32 1.89
C THR A 133 1.11 -2.92 1.61
N LEU A 134 1.08 -4.03 0.88
CA LEU A 134 -0.13 -4.79 0.56
C LEU A 134 -0.28 -5.95 1.56
N GLU A 135 -1.51 -6.14 2.04
CA GLU A 135 -1.92 -7.14 3.01
C GLU A 135 -2.74 -8.20 2.28
N ILE A 136 -2.08 -9.03 1.47
CA ILE A 136 -2.76 -9.87 0.48
C ILE A 136 -3.26 -11.16 1.14
N LEU A 137 -4.57 -11.42 1.02
CA LEU A 137 -5.25 -12.62 1.50
C LEU A 137 -5.93 -13.36 0.34
N ASN A 138 -5.72 -14.68 0.27
CA ASN A 138 -6.49 -15.56 -0.59
C ASN A 138 -7.66 -16.15 0.20
N MET A 139 -8.90 -15.79 -0.15
CA MET A 139 -10.13 -16.29 0.48
C MET A 139 -10.67 -17.58 -0.17
N ASN A 140 -10.02 -18.10 -1.19
CA ASN A 140 -10.45 -19.31 -1.90
C ASN A 140 -9.94 -20.58 -1.22
N GLU A 141 -10.54 -21.71 -1.63
CA GLU A 141 -10.07 -23.06 -1.30
C GLU A 141 -8.97 -23.58 -2.26
N VAL A 142 -8.62 -22.81 -3.30
CA VAL A 142 -7.58 -23.16 -4.28
C VAL A 142 -6.46 -22.12 -4.32
N PRO A 143 -5.22 -22.52 -4.67
CA PRO A 143 -4.12 -21.57 -4.84
C PRO A 143 -4.39 -20.57 -5.96
N VAL A 144 -3.88 -19.36 -5.80
CA VAL A 144 -3.88 -18.32 -6.85
C VAL A 144 -2.45 -17.92 -7.14
N ILE A 145 -2.13 -17.76 -8.41
CA ILE A 145 -0.81 -17.31 -8.85
C ILE A 145 -0.81 -15.79 -8.95
N LEU A 146 0.17 -15.16 -8.30
CA LEU A 146 0.47 -13.74 -8.39
C LEU A 146 1.84 -13.57 -9.05
N ARG A 147 1.99 -12.56 -9.89
CA ARG A 147 3.25 -12.24 -10.57
C ARG A 147 3.66 -10.79 -10.30
N PRO A 148 4.96 -10.51 -10.18
CA PRO A 148 5.44 -9.13 -10.18
C PRO A 148 4.92 -8.39 -11.42
N GLY A 149 4.37 -7.19 -11.22
CA GLY A 149 3.77 -6.40 -12.31
C GLY A 149 2.28 -6.63 -12.53
N ASP A 150 1.64 -7.60 -11.86
CA ASP A 150 0.18 -7.71 -11.85
C ASP A 150 -0.44 -6.41 -11.35
N VAL A 151 -1.43 -5.91 -12.07
CA VAL A 151 -2.19 -4.72 -11.67
C VAL A 151 -3.18 -5.12 -10.58
N ILE A 152 -2.72 -5.08 -9.33
CA ILE A 152 -3.33 -5.76 -8.18
C ILE A 152 -4.33 -4.89 -7.44
N ALA A 153 -4.11 -3.58 -7.42
CA ALA A 153 -4.89 -2.59 -6.69
C ALA A 153 -4.98 -1.28 -7.48
N GLN A 154 -5.73 -0.32 -6.95
CA GLN A 154 -5.89 1.00 -7.52
C GLN A 154 -5.91 2.04 -6.41
N LEU A 155 -5.41 3.24 -6.71
CA LEU A 155 -5.46 4.40 -5.82
C LEU A 155 -6.49 5.39 -6.33
N TYR A 156 -7.25 6.00 -5.43
CA TYR A 156 -7.90 7.28 -5.69
C TYR A 156 -7.41 8.32 -4.71
N PHE A 157 -7.54 9.57 -5.13
CA PHE A 157 -6.99 10.72 -4.42
C PHE A 157 -8.13 11.66 -4.05
N ALA A 158 -8.00 12.32 -2.91
CA ALA A 158 -8.88 13.42 -2.55
C ALA A 158 -8.06 14.60 -2.04
N LYS A 159 -8.61 15.80 -2.24
CA LYS A 159 -8.00 17.05 -1.79
C LYS A 159 -8.80 17.66 -0.65
N PHE A 160 -8.11 18.07 0.40
CA PHE A 160 -8.67 18.89 1.48
C PHE A 160 -8.72 20.37 1.10
N ILE A 161 -9.70 21.10 1.64
CA ILE A 161 -9.81 22.56 1.46
C ILE A 161 -8.61 23.28 2.06
N THR A 162 -8.18 22.81 3.23
CA THR A 162 -7.07 23.37 4.00
C THR A 162 -6.02 22.29 4.19
N PRO A 163 -4.73 22.57 3.93
CA PRO A 163 -3.65 21.63 4.22
C PRO A 163 -3.64 21.20 5.69
N SER A 164 -3.20 19.96 5.96
CA SER A 164 -3.01 19.45 7.31
C SER A 164 -1.98 20.30 8.06
N GLU A 165 -2.33 20.72 9.28
CA GLU A 165 -1.38 21.36 10.19
C GLU A 165 -0.28 20.39 10.64
N LYS A 166 -0.62 19.09 10.73
CA LYS A 166 0.24 17.99 11.18
C LYS A 166 0.28 16.88 10.12
N PRO A 167 0.91 17.12 8.96
CA PRO A 167 1.11 16.10 7.93
C PRO A 167 1.97 14.95 8.46
N TYR A 168 1.92 13.81 7.78
CA TYR A 168 2.51 12.55 8.23
C TYR A 168 3.98 12.68 8.63
N TYR A 169 4.80 13.33 7.81
CA TYR A 169 6.24 13.54 8.09
C TYR A 169 6.53 14.38 9.34
N LYS A 170 5.58 15.19 9.83
CA LYS A 170 5.74 15.97 11.07
C LYS A 170 5.29 15.20 12.32
N LYS A 171 4.63 14.03 12.16
CA LYS A 171 4.19 13.24 13.31
C LYS A 171 5.42 12.57 13.95
N GLU A 172 5.65 12.82 15.23
CA GLU A 172 6.74 12.22 16.01
C GLU A 172 6.71 10.67 15.99
N LYS A 173 5.52 10.09 15.87
CA LYS A 173 5.29 8.64 15.82
C LYS A 173 4.95 8.12 14.42
N SER A 174 5.30 8.85 13.36
CA SER A 174 5.21 8.32 12.00
C SER A 174 6.17 7.14 11.85
N LYS A 175 5.64 5.98 11.46
CA LYS A 175 6.40 4.72 11.45
C LYS A 175 6.86 4.30 10.05
N TYR A 176 6.16 4.79 9.04
CA TYR A 176 6.17 4.25 7.68
C TYR A 176 6.44 5.33 6.63
N GLN A 177 7.06 6.45 7.03
CA GLN A 177 7.46 7.49 6.10
C GLN A 177 8.65 7.02 5.26
N GLY A 178 8.55 7.19 3.95
CA GLY A 178 9.58 6.82 2.99
C GLY A 178 9.76 5.31 2.83
N GLN A 179 8.77 4.49 3.22
CA GLN A 179 8.94 3.04 3.19
C GLN A 179 9.08 2.49 1.76
N VAL A 180 9.92 1.46 1.62
CA VAL A 180 10.17 0.73 0.37
C VAL A 180 10.04 -0.76 0.68
N GLY A 181 9.34 -1.50 -0.19
CA GLY A 181 9.00 -2.90 0.00
C GLY A 181 7.93 -3.14 1.07
N PRO A 182 7.57 -4.42 1.32
CA PRO A 182 6.62 -4.81 2.34
C PRO A 182 7.18 -4.58 3.75
N THR A 183 7.08 -3.35 4.27
CA THR A 183 7.55 -3.05 5.63
C THR A 183 6.65 -3.73 6.64
N ALA A 184 7.23 -4.50 7.56
CA ALA A 184 6.48 -5.21 8.59
C ALA A 184 5.97 -4.23 9.67
N SER A 185 5.00 -4.69 10.47
CA SER A 185 4.40 -3.85 11.51
C SER A 185 5.44 -3.32 12.51
N LYS A 186 5.33 -2.02 12.82
CA LYS A 186 6.14 -1.34 13.84
C LYS A 186 5.31 -0.98 15.08
N LEU A 187 4.18 -1.66 15.30
CA LEU A 187 3.25 -1.36 16.39
C LEU A 187 3.93 -1.42 17.79
N PHE A 188 4.88 -2.33 17.99
CA PHE A 188 5.65 -2.44 19.24
C PHE A 188 6.32 -1.13 19.67
N ILE A 189 6.61 -0.20 18.74
CA ILE A 189 7.20 1.11 19.04
C ILE A 189 6.26 1.95 19.92
N ASP A 190 4.94 1.79 19.78
CA ASP A 190 3.96 2.53 20.58
C ASP A 190 3.97 2.12 22.06
N PHE A 191 4.52 0.93 22.36
CA PHE A 191 4.52 0.32 23.69
C PHE A 191 5.90 0.24 24.34
N LYS A 192 6.96 0.68 23.65
CA LYS A 192 8.27 0.89 24.29
C LYS A 192 8.12 2.01 25.32
N LYS A 193 8.22 1.67 26.61
CA LYS A 193 8.28 2.66 27.69
C LYS A 193 9.42 3.64 27.40
N GLN A 194 9.12 4.94 27.47
CA GLN A 194 10.16 5.97 27.66
C GLN A 194 10.79 5.79 29.04
#